data_AF-A0A916ISI5-F1
#
_entry.id   AF-A0A916ISI5-F1
#
_cell.length_a   1.000
_cell.length_b   1.000
_cell.length_c   1.000
_cell.angle_alpha   90.00
_cell.angle_beta   90.00
_cell.angle_gamma   90.00
#
_symmetry.space_group_name_H-M   'P 1'
#
loop_
_entity.id
_entity.type
_entity.pdbx_description
1 polymer ?
#
loop_
_entity_poly.entity_id
_entity_poly.type
_entity_poly.pdbx_seq_one_letter_code
_entity_poly.pdbx_strand_id
1 'polypeptide(L)'
;MRVHLQSHSHVSLHRLFLAFPLTVAPTQGRSVIRRRGHERLLVPGQEVTIEPFEAIDMYLDGSGAQPSACTFEIRRGMPGAPQDGLHHRISRRVFLQPQYAWSAGFIAERLGMPAAQLRRLLFSQGTALTDLCRTQRLMRLLFEAMTGDVAMADLKRFVGWPPAGDVESAFYDRFGVSLQMARRLASRPARELRRSIA
;
A
#
# COMPACT_ATOMS: atom_id res chain seq x y z
N MET A 1 -2.16 8.51 5.44
CA MET A 1 -0.91 8.71 4.67
C MET A 1 -1.33 9.23 3.32
N ARG A 2 -0.73 10.33 2.86
CA ARG A 2 -1.07 10.91 1.57
C ARG A 2 0.20 10.99 0.73
N VAL A 3 0.15 10.48 -0.49
CA VAL A 3 1.25 10.56 -1.45
C VAL A 3 0.73 11.11 -2.77
N HIS A 4 1.55 11.93 -3.40
CA HIS A 4 1.29 12.46 -4.73
C HIS A 4 2.19 11.72 -5.70
N LEU A 5 1.58 11.15 -6.73
CA LEU A 5 2.25 10.39 -7.76
C LEU A 5 2.24 11.20 -9.05
N GLN A 6 3.35 11.22 -9.76
CA GLN A 6 3.46 11.76 -11.11
C GLN A 6 4.35 10.84 -11.94
N SER A 7 3.96 10.60 -13.18
CA SER A 7 4.74 9.84 -14.14
C SER A 7 4.74 10.51 -15.51
N HIS A 8 5.92 10.57 -16.13
CA HIS A 8 6.14 11.00 -17.52
C HIS A 8 6.24 9.80 -18.48
N SER A 9 5.91 8.60 -17.99
CA SER A 9 5.84 7.36 -18.76
C SER A 9 4.68 6.50 -18.29
N HIS A 10 4.31 5.47 -19.05
CA HIS A 10 3.36 4.48 -18.58
C HIS A 10 3.94 3.73 -17.38
N VAL A 11 3.20 3.69 -16.28
CA VAL A 11 3.58 2.94 -15.07
C VAL A 11 2.38 2.18 -14.55
N SER A 12 2.60 0.92 -14.20
CA SER A 12 1.59 0.03 -13.63
C SER A 12 1.99 -0.36 -12.22
N LEU A 13 1.10 -0.17 -11.26
CA LEU A 13 1.23 -0.65 -9.89
C LEU A 13 0.23 -1.79 -9.69
N HIS A 14 0.75 -3.00 -9.52
CA HIS A 14 -0.07 -4.20 -9.43
C HIS A 14 -0.36 -4.62 -7.99
N ARG A 15 -1.48 -5.31 -7.78
CA ARG A 15 -1.79 -6.05 -6.54
C ARG A 15 -1.71 -5.20 -5.27
N LEU A 16 -2.16 -3.95 -5.38
CA LEU A 16 -2.37 -3.07 -4.24
C LEU A 16 -3.48 -3.68 -3.37
N PHE A 17 -3.19 -3.89 -2.08
CA PHE A 17 -4.09 -4.58 -1.15
C PHE A 17 -3.97 -3.99 0.26
N LEU A 18 -4.64 -2.87 0.50
CA LEU A 18 -4.53 -2.12 1.75
C LEU A 18 -5.51 -2.63 2.81
N ALA A 19 -5.05 -2.65 4.06
CA ALA A 19 -5.90 -2.93 5.22
C ALA A 19 -6.78 -1.72 5.65
N PHE A 20 -6.76 -0.63 4.87
CA PHE A 20 -7.41 0.65 5.14
C PHE A 20 -8.03 1.19 3.86
N PRO A 21 -9.08 2.04 3.95
CA PRO A 21 -9.65 2.67 2.78
C PRO A 21 -8.60 3.53 2.06
N LEU A 22 -8.58 3.41 0.73
CA LEU A 22 -7.71 4.19 -0.15
C LEU A 22 -8.54 5.07 -1.05
N THR A 23 -8.36 6.38 -0.95
CA THR A 23 -8.88 7.31 -1.95
C THR A 23 -7.83 7.50 -3.04
N VAL A 24 -8.24 7.33 -4.29
CA VAL A 24 -7.46 7.64 -5.48
C VAL A 24 -8.12 8.81 -6.20
N ALA A 25 -7.37 9.89 -6.39
CA ALA A 25 -7.85 11.10 -7.06
C ALA A 25 -6.83 11.54 -8.13
N PRO A 26 -7.08 11.31 -9.43
CA PRO A 26 -6.26 11.87 -10.49
C PRO A 26 -6.28 13.40 -10.42
N THR A 27 -5.11 13.99 -10.63
CA THR A 27 -4.91 15.44 -10.64
C THR A 27 -4.49 15.93 -12.01
N GLN A 28 -3.90 15.08 -12.85
CA GLN A 28 -3.50 15.38 -14.22
C GLN A 28 -3.46 14.12 -15.07
N GLY A 29 -3.69 14.25 -16.38
CA GLY A 29 -3.57 13.14 -17.32
C GLY A 29 -4.65 12.08 -17.11
N ARG A 30 -4.38 10.86 -17.58
CA ARG A 30 -5.29 9.72 -17.51
C ARG A 30 -4.76 8.68 -16.55
N SER A 31 -5.64 8.14 -15.73
CA SER A 31 -5.33 7.05 -14.82
C SER A 31 -6.37 5.96 -14.96
N VAL A 32 -5.98 4.70 -14.96
CA VAL A 32 -6.92 3.58 -15.00
C VAL A 32 -6.79 2.81 -13.69
N ILE A 33 -7.94 2.49 -13.09
CA ILE A 33 -8.00 1.56 -11.97
C ILE A 33 -8.65 0.26 -12.45
N ARG A 34 -8.01 -0.86 -12.15
CA ARG A 34 -8.58 -2.19 -12.39
C ARG A 34 -8.93 -2.82 -11.04
N ARG A 35 -10.18 -3.23 -10.87
CA ARG A 35 -10.67 -3.92 -9.66
C ARG A 35 -11.79 -4.88 -10.03
N ARG A 36 -11.82 -6.05 -9.38
CA ARG A 36 -12.86 -7.09 -9.62
C ARG A 36 -13.06 -7.45 -11.10
N GLY A 37 -11.98 -7.47 -11.88
CA GLY A 37 -12.03 -7.75 -13.33
C GLY A 37 -12.51 -6.60 -14.21
N HIS A 38 -12.86 -5.44 -13.64
CA HIS A 38 -13.31 -4.27 -14.39
C HIS A 38 -12.24 -3.18 -14.40
N GLU A 39 -12.11 -2.50 -15.53
CA GLU A 39 -11.29 -1.31 -15.68
C GLU A 39 -12.16 -0.06 -15.67
N ARG A 40 -11.68 0.97 -14.99
CA ARG A 40 -12.31 2.27 -14.95
C ARG A 40 -11.26 3.34 -15.22
N LEU A 41 -11.49 4.10 -16.28
CA LEU A 41 -10.76 5.34 -16.52
C LEU A 41 -11.18 6.37 -15.46
N LEU A 42 -10.19 7.00 -14.85
CA LEU A 42 -10.32 8.11 -13.92
C LEU A 42 -9.65 9.34 -14.55
N VAL A 43 -10.38 10.45 -14.57
CA VAL A 43 -9.90 11.76 -15.05
C VAL A 43 -9.87 12.78 -13.91
N PRO A 44 -9.14 13.90 -14.04
CA PRO A 44 -9.07 14.91 -12.98
C PRO A 44 -10.46 15.38 -12.54
N GLY A 45 -10.63 15.52 -11.23
CA GLY A 45 -11.92 15.86 -10.61
C GLY A 45 -12.80 14.66 -10.25
N GLN A 46 -12.45 13.44 -10.69
CA GLN A 46 -13.07 12.21 -10.22
C GLN A 46 -12.24 11.61 -9.08
N GLU A 47 -12.87 11.25 -7.98
CA GLU A 47 -12.25 10.44 -6.94
C GLU A 47 -12.95 9.11 -6.80
N VAL A 48 -12.19 8.08 -6.43
CA VAL A 48 -12.73 6.77 -6.07
C VAL A 48 -12.17 6.34 -4.73
N THR A 49 -13.05 5.88 -3.85
CA THR A 49 -12.66 5.19 -2.63
C THR A 49 -12.67 3.68 -2.87
N ILE A 50 -11.58 3.05 -2.45
CA ILE A 50 -11.36 1.62 -2.48
C ILE A 50 -11.49 1.12 -1.06
N GLU A 51 -12.33 0.11 -0.89
CA GLU A 51 -12.60 -0.46 0.43
C GLU A 51 -11.36 -1.20 0.96
N PRO A 52 -11.21 -1.31 2.29
CA PRO A 52 -10.19 -2.17 2.88
C PRO A 52 -10.28 -3.59 2.31
N PHE A 53 -9.11 -4.20 2.07
CA PHE A 53 -9.00 -5.58 1.56
C PHE A 53 -9.60 -5.79 0.16
N GLU A 54 -9.82 -4.72 -0.60
CA GLU A 54 -10.09 -4.80 -2.03
C GLU A 54 -8.76 -4.74 -2.81
N ALA A 55 -8.51 -5.75 -3.65
CA ALA A 55 -7.35 -5.78 -4.52
C ALA A 55 -7.58 -4.91 -5.76
N ILE A 56 -6.61 -4.05 -6.06
CA ILE A 56 -6.64 -3.19 -7.24
C ILE A 56 -5.29 -3.18 -7.96
N ASP A 57 -5.34 -2.90 -9.26
CA ASP A 57 -4.19 -2.41 -10.03
C ASP A 57 -4.42 -0.95 -10.41
N MET A 58 -3.35 -0.18 -10.49
CA MET A 58 -3.38 1.23 -10.91
C MET A 58 -2.44 1.43 -12.09
N TYR A 59 -2.92 2.11 -13.12
CA TYR A 59 -2.16 2.45 -14.32
C TYR A 59 -2.10 3.97 -14.45
N LEU A 60 -0.88 4.52 -14.50
CA LEU A 60 -0.62 5.93 -14.80
C LEU A 60 -0.24 6.03 -16.27
N ASP A 61 -1.10 6.66 -17.06
CA ASP A 61 -0.96 6.78 -18.51
C ASP A 61 -0.19 8.06 -18.86
N GLY A 62 1.04 8.17 -18.33
CA GLY A 62 1.91 9.31 -18.52
C GLY A 62 2.72 9.22 -19.81
N SER A 63 3.03 10.37 -20.41
CA SER A 63 3.95 10.50 -21.53
C SER A 63 4.87 11.71 -21.35
N GLY A 64 5.93 11.80 -22.16
CA GLY A 64 6.84 12.96 -22.14
C GLY A 64 6.13 14.29 -22.40
N ALA A 65 5.10 14.29 -23.25
CA ALA A 65 4.30 15.48 -23.58
C ALA A 65 3.22 15.79 -22.54
N GLN A 66 2.65 14.76 -21.91
CA GLN A 66 1.58 14.90 -20.92
C GLN A 66 1.79 13.92 -19.76
N PRO A 67 2.24 14.39 -18.58
CA PRO A 67 2.37 13.52 -17.43
C PRO A 67 0.99 13.10 -16.90
N SER A 68 0.94 11.92 -16.30
CA SER A 68 -0.19 11.47 -15.48
C SER A 68 0.17 11.68 -14.01
N ALA A 69 -0.75 12.25 -13.25
CA ALA A 69 -0.58 12.47 -11.82
C ALA A 69 -1.86 12.12 -11.05
N CYS A 70 -1.68 11.52 -9.88
CA CYS A 70 -2.78 11.22 -8.97
C CYS A 70 -2.34 11.32 -7.51
N THR A 71 -3.30 11.51 -6.62
CA THR A 71 -3.10 11.43 -5.18
C THR A 71 -3.62 10.08 -4.68
N PHE A 72 -2.82 9.41 -3.87
CA PHE A 72 -3.26 8.31 -3.02
C PHE A 72 -3.38 8.80 -1.58
N GLU A 73 -4.54 8.59 -0.98
CA GLU A 73 -4.79 8.94 0.42
C GLU A 73 -5.33 7.74 1.18
N ILE A 74 -4.50 7.20 2.08
CA ILE A 74 -4.90 6.22 3.07
C ILE A 74 -5.57 6.95 4.23
N ARG A 75 -6.88 6.77 4.36
CA ARG A 75 -7.65 7.27 5.50
C ARG A 75 -7.50 6.31 6.66
N ARG A 76 -6.71 6.71 7.65
CA ARG A 76 -6.60 5.98 8.92
C ARG A 76 -7.80 6.40 9.78
N GLY A 77 -8.90 5.66 9.70
CA GLY A 77 -10.12 5.91 10.48
C GLY A 77 -10.65 4.62 11.11
N MET A 78 -11.07 4.75 12.38
CA MET A 78 -11.70 3.80 13.33
C MET A 78 -11.22 2.33 13.35
N PRO A 79 -11.23 1.65 14.51
CA PRO A 79 -11.08 0.19 14.52
C PRO A 79 -12.13 -0.40 13.60
N GLY A 80 -11.74 -1.51 12.96
CA GLY A 80 -12.61 -2.28 12.09
C GLY A 80 -14.03 -2.42 12.61
N ALA A 81 -15.01 -2.57 11.71
CA ALA A 81 -16.36 -2.89 12.11
C ALA A 81 -16.34 -4.04 13.14
N PRO A 82 -17.23 -4.08 14.15
CA PRO A 82 -17.21 -5.12 15.19
C PRO A 82 -17.16 -6.56 14.65
N GLN A 83 -17.55 -6.74 13.39
CA GLN A 83 -17.58 -8.00 12.65
C GLN A 83 -16.27 -8.32 11.90
N ASP A 84 -15.23 -7.49 12.01
CA ASP A 84 -13.99 -7.71 11.26
C ASP A 84 -13.28 -8.98 11.71
N GLY A 85 -13.01 -9.83 10.71
CA GLY A 85 -12.27 -11.07 10.91
C GLY A 85 -10.90 -10.83 11.55
N LEU A 86 -10.41 -11.85 12.24
CA LEU A 86 -9.11 -11.81 12.90
C LEU A 86 -7.97 -11.42 11.95
N HIS A 87 -7.98 -11.95 10.72
CA HIS A 87 -7.03 -11.58 9.67
C HIS A 87 -7.07 -10.08 9.30
N HIS A 88 -8.24 -9.44 9.24
CA HIS A 88 -8.33 -7.99 8.99
C HIS A 88 -7.67 -7.19 10.11
N ARG A 89 -7.94 -7.56 11.36
CA ARG A 89 -7.34 -6.91 12.54
C ARG A 89 -5.82 -7.04 12.56
N ILE A 90 -5.30 -8.23 12.29
CA ILE A 90 -3.84 -8.47 12.24
C ILE A 90 -3.24 -7.69 11.07
N SER A 91 -3.87 -7.67 9.90
CA SER A 91 -3.39 -6.93 8.73
C SER A 91 -3.20 -5.45 9.00
N ARG A 92 -4.18 -4.80 9.64
CA ARG A 92 -4.09 -3.39 10.03
C ARG A 92 -2.93 -3.14 10.98
N ARG A 93 -2.75 -4.02 11.97
CA ARG A 93 -1.67 -3.91 12.95
C ARG A 93 -0.29 -4.10 12.30
N VAL A 94 -0.13 -5.07 11.41
CA VAL A 94 1.12 -5.26 10.66
C VAL A 94 1.41 -4.04 9.79
N PHE A 95 0.42 -3.50 9.07
CA PHE A 95 0.64 -2.30 8.25
C PHE A 95 1.07 -1.09 9.09
N LEU A 96 0.46 -0.88 10.26
CA LEU A 96 0.77 0.24 11.15
C LEU A 96 2.13 0.07 11.85
N GLN A 97 2.50 -1.15 12.23
CA GLN A 97 3.70 -1.47 12.99
C GLN A 97 4.48 -2.62 12.32
N PRO A 98 4.97 -2.42 11.09
CA PRO A 98 5.58 -3.50 10.28
C PRO A 98 6.87 -4.06 10.89
N GLN A 99 7.57 -3.24 11.69
CA GLN A 99 8.88 -3.53 12.27
C GLN A 99 8.87 -4.65 13.32
N TYR A 100 7.72 -4.95 13.93
CA TYR A 100 7.65 -5.99 14.95
C TYR A 100 7.85 -7.38 14.34
N ALA A 101 8.39 -8.30 15.17
CA ALA A 101 8.55 -9.71 14.85
C ALA A 101 7.20 -10.45 14.93
N TRP A 102 6.28 -10.09 14.04
CA TRP A 102 4.95 -10.70 13.95
C TRP A 102 5.05 -12.21 13.78
N SER A 103 4.62 -12.95 14.79
CA SER A 103 4.60 -14.40 14.82
C SER A 103 3.29 -14.89 15.42
N ALA A 104 2.95 -16.16 15.16
CA ALA A 104 1.75 -16.75 15.74
C ALA A 104 1.81 -16.77 17.27
N GLY A 105 2.99 -17.02 17.86
CA GLY A 105 3.18 -16.95 19.31
C GLY A 105 2.92 -15.55 19.86
N PHE A 106 3.57 -14.54 19.28
CA PHE A 106 3.43 -13.13 19.68
C PHE A 106 1.99 -12.64 19.64
N ILE A 107 1.23 -13.03 18.62
CA ILE A 107 -0.18 -12.64 18.47
C ILE A 107 -1.05 -13.45 19.44
N ALA A 108 -0.84 -14.75 19.55
CA ALA A 108 -1.69 -15.63 20.34
C ALA A 108 -1.58 -15.33 21.84
N GLU A 109 -0.39 -14.99 22.34
CA GLU A 109 -0.17 -14.50 23.70
C GLU A 109 -1.03 -13.26 24.01
N ARG A 110 -1.06 -12.27 23.11
CA ARG A 110 -1.87 -11.04 23.26
C ARG A 110 -3.37 -11.29 23.17
N LEU A 111 -3.79 -12.40 22.58
CA LEU A 111 -5.19 -12.78 22.44
C LEU A 111 -5.62 -13.80 23.49
N GLY A 112 -4.71 -14.25 24.37
CA GLY A 112 -5.01 -15.26 25.39
C GLY A 112 -5.40 -16.62 24.80
N MET A 113 -4.83 -17.03 23.66
CA MET A 113 -5.13 -18.31 23.02
C MET A 113 -3.88 -19.08 22.58
N PRO A 114 -3.98 -20.40 22.32
CA PRO A 114 -2.88 -21.17 21.75
C PRO A 114 -2.55 -20.76 20.30
N ALA A 115 -1.26 -20.70 19.96
CA ALA A 115 -0.81 -20.35 18.60
C ALA A 115 -1.30 -21.31 17.51
N ALA A 116 -1.57 -22.59 17.85
CA ALA A 116 -2.17 -23.54 16.93
C ALA A 116 -3.65 -23.22 16.62
N GLN A 117 -4.39 -22.68 17.60
CA GLN A 117 -5.76 -22.21 17.38
C GLN A 117 -5.77 -20.96 16.50
N LEU A 118 -4.87 -20.01 16.74
CA LEU A 118 -4.71 -18.83 15.89
C LEU A 118 -4.46 -19.21 14.42
N ARG A 119 -3.53 -20.14 14.15
CA ARG A 119 -3.24 -20.59 12.78
C ARG A 119 -4.45 -21.24 12.12
N ARG A 120 -5.20 -22.08 12.86
CA ARG A 120 -6.45 -22.68 12.37
C ARG A 120 -7.51 -21.63 12.03
N LEU A 121 -7.67 -20.61 12.86
CA LEU A 121 -8.61 -19.50 12.61
C LEU A 121 -8.22 -18.65 11.40
N LEU A 122 -6.93 -18.40 11.18
CA LEU A 122 -6.46 -17.70 9.99
C LEU A 122 -6.67 -18.56 8.73
N PHE A 123 -6.37 -19.86 8.83
CA PHE A 123 -6.57 -20.80 7.73
C PHE A 123 -8.04 -20.93 7.34
N SER A 124 -8.96 -20.98 8.31
CA SER A 124 -10.41 -20.99 8.01
C SER A 124 -10.91 -19.68 7.41
N GLN A 125 -10.13 -18.60 7.53
CA GLN A 125 -10.34 -17.31 6.86
C GLN A 125 -9.59 -17.22 5.51
N GLY A 126 -9.02 -18.32 5.02
CA GLY A 126 -8.35 -18.38 3.73
C GLY A 126 -7.00 -17.67 3.67
N THR A 127 -6.34 -17.42 4.80
CA THR A 127 -5.06 -16.72 4.84
C THR A 127 -4.03 -17.43 5.71
N ALA A 128 -2.76 -17.34 5.31
CA ALA A 128 -1.63 -17.64 6.18
C ALA A 128 -1.14 -16.36 6.88
N LEU A 129 -0.63 -16.49 8.11
CA LEU A 129 -0.03 -15.36 8.83
C LEU A 129 1.19 -14.80 8.09
N THR A 130 2.00 -15.68 7.49
CA THR A 130 3.20 -15.30 6.72
C THR A 130 2.84 -14.42 5.53
N ASP A 131 1.81 -14.79 4.78
CA ASP A 131 1.39 -14.07 3.56
C ASP A 131 0.76 -12.73 3.90
N LEU A 132 -0.04 -12.69 4.96
CA LEU A 132 -0.58 -11.46 5.52
C LEU A 132 0.54 -10.52 5.93
N CYS A 133 1.51 -11.01 6.71
CA CYS A 133 2.64 -10.21 7.17
C CYS A 133 3.46 -9.68 5.99
N ARG A 134 3.79 -10.56 5.04
CA ARG A 134 4.54 -10.22 3.82
C ARG A 134 3.80 -9.14 3.03
N THR A 135 2.51 -9.35 2.79
CA THR A 135 1.65 -8.42 2.05
C THR A 135 1.63 -7.04 2.70
N GLN A 136 1.30 -6.96 3.99
CA GLN A 136 1.11 -5.66 4.64
C GLN A 136 2.44 -4.93 4.88
N ARG A 137 3.56 -5.64 5.05
CA ARG A 137 4.90 -5.04 5.06
C ARG A 137 5.26 -4.45 3.69
N LEU A 138 5.00 -5.16 2.60
CA LEU A 138 5.22 -4.65 1.23
C LEU A 138 4.33 -3.45 0.92
N MET A 139 3.06 -3.48 1.34
CA MET A 139 2.16 -2.33 1.20
C MET A 139 2.67 -1.12 1.98
N ARG A 140 3.12 -1.33 3.22
CA ARG A 140 3.71 -0.24 4.01
C ARG A 140 4.98 0.29 3.35
N LEU A 141 5.85 -0.60 2.87
CA LEU A 141 7.09 -0.27 2.15
C LEU A 141 6.83 0.60 0.91
N LEU A 142 5.81 0.27 0.11
CA LEU A 142 5.42 1.04 -1.07
C LEU A 142 5.11 2.51 -0.70
N PHE A 143 4.27 2.70 0.31
CA PHE A 143 3.88 4.05 0.74
C PHE A 143 5.04 4.82 1.37
N GLU A 144 5.91 4.17 2.13
CA GLU A 144 7.09 4.83 2.71
C GLU A 144 8.14 5.19 1.64
N ALA A 145 8.29 4.37 0.60
CA ALA A 145 9.11 4.69 -0.55
C ALA A 145 8.57 5.93 -1.29
N MET A 146 7.24 6.06 -1.39
CA MET A 146 6.54 7.16 -2.05
C MET A 146 6.41 8.43 -1.20
N THR A 147 6.37 8.35 0.14
CA THR A 147 6.44 9.55 0.99
C THR A 147 7.86 10.11 1.01
N GLY A 148 8.86 9.24 1.00
CA GLY A 148 10.27 9.62 1.01
C GLY A 148 10.81 9.99 2.40
N ASP A 149 9.98 9.88 3.45
CA ASP A 149 10.32 10.21 4.84
C ASP A 149 11.44 9.31 5.40
N VAL A 150 11.50 8.07 4.93
CA VAL A 150 12.54 7.09 5.30
C VAL A 150 13.58 7.03 4.18
N ALA A 151 14.87 7.02 4.54
CA ALA A 151 15.96 6.86 3.59
C ALA A 151 15.90 5.48 2.90
N MET A 152 16.25 5.43 1.61
CA MET A 152 16.16 4.19 0.81
C MET A 152 16.90 3.01 1.46
N ALA A 153 18.08 3.26 2.04
CA ALA A 153 18.89 2.26 2.74
C ALA A 153 18.22 1.69 4.00
N ASP A 154 17.37 2.47 4.66
CA ASP A 154 16.71 2.09 5.91
C ASP A 154 15.34 1.44 5.71
N LEU A 155 14.74 1.58 4.52
CA LEU A 155 13.38 1.10 4.23
C LEU A 155 13.17 -0.38 4.56
N LYS A 156 14.12 -1.25 4.19
CA LYS A 156 14.08 -2.69 4.47
C LYS A 156 13.95 -2.98 5.97
N ARG A 157 14.80 -2.32 6.76
CA ARG A 157 14.82 -2.43 8.23
C ARG A 157 13.57 -1.82 8.83
N PHE A 158 13.15 -0.65 8.34
CA PHE A 158 11.96 0.07 8.80
C PHE A 158 10.70 -0.80 8.74
N VAL A 159 10.52 -1.56 7.66
CA VAL A 159 9.35 -2.44 7.52
C VAL A 159 9.53 -3.81 8.17
N GLY A 160 10.60 -4.03 8.93
CA GLY A 160 10.87 -5.30 9.61
C GLY A 160 11.08 -6.47 8.63
N TRP A 161 11.59 -6.20 7.43
CA TRP A 161 11.89 -7.26 6.48
C TRP A 161 13.10 -8.09 6.96
N PRO A 162 13.10 -9.43 6.78
CA PRO A 162 14.22 -10.26 7.20
C PRO A 162 15.56 -9.78 6.61
N PRO A 163 16.66 -9.71 7.39
CA PRO A 163 17.96 -9.24 6.91
C PRO A 163 18.49 -10.03 5.71
N ALA A 164 18.33 -11.35 5.72
CA ALA A 164 18.72 -12.24 4.62
C ALA A 164 17.68 -12.32 3.48
N GLY A 165 16.50 -11.71 3.64
CA GLY A 165 15.45 -11.74 2.63
C GLY A 165 15.68 -10.71 1.53
N ASP A 166 15.45 -11.10 0.28
CA ASP A 166 15.45 -10.17 -0.84
C ASP A 166 14.12 -9.37 -0.86
N VAL A 167 14.21 -8.11 -0.45
CA VAL A 167 13.04 -7.20 -0.43
C VAL A 167 12.76 -6.63 -1.81
N GLU A 168 13.77 -6.43 -2.65
CA GLU A 168 13.62 -5.81 -3.96
C GLU A 168 12.88 -6.75 -4.89
N SER A 169 13.29 -8.02 -4.95
CA SER A 169 12.58 -9.04 -5.74
C SER A 169 11.15 -9.22 -5.24
N ALA A 170 10.93 -9.33 -3.93
CA ALA A 170 9.58 -9.48 -3.37
C ALA A 170 8.67 -8.27 -3.65
N PHE A 171 9.25 -7.06 -3.69
CA PHE A 171 8.56 -5.82 -4.01
C PHE A 171 8.22 -5.75 -5.50
N TYR A 172 9.20 -6.03 -6.37
CA TYR A 172 9.03 -6.07 -7.82
C TYR A 172 8.01 -7.11 -8.22
N ASP A 173 8.11 -8.34 -7.70
CA ASP A 173 7.14 -9.40 -7.94
C ASP A 173 5.74 -8.86 -7.66
N ARG A 174 5.51 -8.26 -6.49
CA ARG A 174 4.20 -7.80 -6.06
C ARG A 174 3.65 -6.68 -6.94
N PHE A 175 4.41 -5.59 -7.08
CA PHE A 175 3.92 -4.32 -7.61
C PHE A 175 4.28 -4.09 -9.08
N GLY A 176 5.18 -4.88 -9.67
CA GLY A 176 5.70 -4.73 -11.03
C GLY A 176 6.66 -3.56 -11.23
N VAL A 177 7.08 -2.88 -10.15
CA VAL A 177 8.01 -1.76 -10.16
C VAL A 177 9.09 -1.94 -9.11
N SER A 178 10.28 -1.39 -9.35
CA SER A 178 11.36 -1.35 -8.36
C SER A 178 11.07 -0.36 -7.23
N LEU A 179 11.75 -0.50 -6.08
CA LEU A 179 11.64 0.48 -4.99
C LEU A 179 12.07 1.88 -5.44
N GLN A 180 13.11 1.95 -6.27
CA GLN A 180 13.59 3.21 -6.81
C GLN A 180 12.54 3.85 -7.73
N MET A 181 11.86 3.07 -8.57
CA MET A 181 10.78 3.58 -9.41
C MET A 181 9.61 4.10 -8.56
N ALA A 182 9.19 3.33 -7.55
CA ALA A 182 8.14 3.76 -6.63
C ALA A 182 8.48 5.11 -5.96
N ARG A 183 9.75 5.32 -5.57
CA ARG A 183 10.20 6.61 -5.02
C ARG A 183 10.24 7.72 -6.06
N ARG A 184 10.59 7.43 -7.31
CA ARG A 184 10.59 8.43 -8.41
C ARG A 184 9.18 8.87 -8.81
N LEU A 185 8.18 8.02 -8.62
CA LEU A 185 6.79 8.41 -8.81
C LEU A 185 6.36 9.50 -7.83
N ALA A 186 6.99 9.59 -6.66
CA ALA A 186 6.65 10.62 -5.68
C ALA A 186 6.91 12.02 -6.24
N SER A 187 5.86 12.80 -6.40
CA SER A 187 5.96 14.23 -6.70
C SER A 187 5.64 15.05 -5.46
N ARG A 188 6.22 16.24 -5.35
CA ARG A 188 5.75 17.22 -4.37
C ARG A 188 4.47 17.86 -4.90
N PRO A 189 3.47 18.13 -4.06
CA PRO A 189 2.25 18.81 -4.52
C PRO A 189 2.59 20.17 -5.12
N ALA A 190 2.18 20.42 -6.36
CA ALA A 190 2.41 21.69 -7.08
C ALA A 190 1.75 22.92 -6.41
N ARG A 191 0.97 22.74 -5.34
CA ARG A 191 0.21 23.80 -4.66
C ARG A 191 1.01 24.69 -3.72
N GLU A 192 2.22 24.31 -3.32
CA GLU A 192 3.09 25.19 -2.49
C GLU A 192 3.85 26.24 -3.33
N LEU A 193 4.06 25.99 -4.63
CA LEU A 193 4.77 26.95 -5.50
C LEU A 193 3.95 28.19 -5.89
N ARG A 194 2.61 28.16 -5.76
CA ARG A 194 1.75 29.33 -6.06
C ARG A 194 1.48 30.24 -4.87
N ARG A 195 1.95 29.91 -3.66
CA ARG A 195 1.80 30.76 -2.46
C ARG A 195 3.05 31.55 -2.09
N SER A 196 4.17 31.38 -2.82
CA SER A 196 5.40 32.13 -2.59
C SER A 196 5.60 33.30 -3.56
N ILE A 197 4.57 33.64 -4.35
CA ILE A 197 4.52 34.83 -5.21
C ILE A 197 3.16 35.49 -4.98
N ALA A 198 3.01 36.13 -3.82
CA ALA A 198 1.96 37.10 -3.53
C ALA A 198 2.51 38.08 -2.49
#